data_AF-A0A929KVV1-F1
#
_entry.id   AF-A0A929KVV1-F1
#
_cell.length_a   1.000
_cell.length_b   1.000
_cell.length_c   1.000
_cell.angle_alpha   90.00
_cell.angle_beta   90.00
_cell.angle_gamma   90.00
#
_symmetry.space_group_name_H-M   'P 1'
#
loop_
_entity.id
_entity.type
_entity.pdbx_description
1 polymer ?
#
loop_
_entity_poly.entity_id
_entity_poly.type
_entity_poly.pdbx_seq_one_letter_code
_entity_poly.pdbx_strand_id
1 'polypeptide(L)' 'MDKVQLNHNGEILKAVFVTENINIAKLAKILNVNRGTIYFWFTKPDLPKEKLNEIGYVINYDFKPLFKRAA' A
#
# COMPACT_ATOMS: atom_id res chain seq x y z
N MET A 1 8.67 -12.57 11.21
CA MET A 1 8.23 -11.28 10.67
C MET A 1 9.42 -10.70 9.93
N ASP A 2 9.45 -10.90 8.63
CA ASP A 2 10.53 -10.42 7.77
C ASP A 2 10.63 -8.90 7.87
N LYS A 3 11.87 -8.40 7.93
CA LYS A 3 12.16 -6.96 7.97
C LYS A 3 11.54 -6.33 6.73
N VAL A 4 10.56 -5.44 6.92
CA VAL A 4 10.04 -4.59 5.83
C VAL A 4 11.24 -3.93 5.15
N GLN A 5 11.43 -4.22 3.87
CA GLN A 5 12.47 -3.53 3.11
C GLN A 5 11.97 -2.10 2.86
N LEU A 6 12.68 -1.13 3.43
CA LEU A 6 12.38 0.30 3.30
C LEU A 6 12.37 0.81 1.84
N ASN A 7 12.83 -0.01 0.89
CA ASN A 7 12.83 0.28 -0.54
C ASN A 7 11.74 -0.49 -1.33
N HIS A 8 10.83 -1.19 -0.65
CA HIS A 8 9.79 -1.99 -1.28
C HIS A 8 8.40 -1.40 -1.00
N ASN A 9 7.91 -0.56 -1.91
CA ASN A 9 6.64 0.17 -1.77
C ASN A 9 5.44 -0.76 -1.49
N GLY A 10 5.39 -1.93 -2.12
CA GLY A 10 4.35 -2.94 -1.88
C GLY A 10 4.36 -3.54 -0.47
N GLU A 11 5.53 -3.74 0.15
CA GLU A 11 5.62 -4.27 1.50
C GLU A 11 5.23 -3.20 2.52
N ILE A 12 5.61 -1.94 2.28
CA ILE A 12 5.18 -0.79 3.07
C ILE A 12 3.65 -0.67 3.02
N LEU A 13 3.05 -0.79 1.82
CA LEU A 13 1.60 -0.80 1.66
C LEU A 13 0.95 -1.94 2.46
N LYS A 14 1.50 -3.15 2.39
CA LYS A 14 1.01 -4.31 3.16
C LYS A 14 1.10 -4.06 4.67
N ALA A 15 2.20 -3.49 5.15
CA ALA A 15 2.37 -3.16 6.56
C ALA A 15 1.28 -2.19 7.04
N VAL A 16 1.01 -1.13 6.28
CA VAL A 16 -0.09 -0.19 6.59
C VAL A 16 -1.44 -0.90 6.62
N PHE A 17 -1.73 -1.80 5.68
CA PHE A 17 -3.01 -2.53 5.70
C PHE A 17 -3.19 -3.38 6.95
N VAL A 18 -2.11 -3.99 7.44
CA VAL A 18 -2.13 -4.79 8.67
C VAL A 18 -2.28 -3.88 9.89
N THR A 19 -1.48 -2.81 9.98
CA THR A 19 -1.48 -1.89 11.13
C THR A 19 -2.80 -1.13 11.27
N GLU A 20 -3.36 -0.65 10.15
CA GLU A 20 -4.61 0.12 10.13
C GLU A 20 -5.86 -0.79 10.01
N ASN A 21 -5.68 -2.12 10.03
CA ASN A 21 -6.75 -3.12 9.90
C ASN A 21 -7.66 -2.88 8.68
N ILE A 22 -7.06 -2.59 7.53
CA ILE A 22 -7.77 -2.25 6.29
C ILE A 22 -8.47 -3.48 5.71
N ASN A 23 -9.76 -3.35 5.44
CA ASN A 23 -10.52 -4.40 4.77
C ASN A 23 -10.24 -4.43 3.25
N ILE A 24 -9.44 -5.42 2.82
CA ILE A 24 -9.04 -5.63 1.42
C ILE A 24 -10.26 -5.77 0.48
N ALA A 25 -11.32 -6.49 0.91
CA ALA A 25 -12.50 -6.70 0.08
C ALA A 25 -13.28 -5.39 -0.15
N LYS A 26 -13.41 -4.56 0.89
CA LYS A 26 -14.03 -3.24 0.79
C LYS A 26 -13.22 -2.33 -0.12
N LEU A 27 -11.90 -2.30 0.03
CA LEU A 27 -11.04 -1.48 -0.81
C LEU A 27 -11.10 -1.91 -2.28
N ALA A 28 -11.03 -3.21 -2.56
CA ALA A 28 -11.14 -3.75 -3.91
C ALA A 28 -12.42 -3.28 -4.61
N LYS A 29 -13.55 -3.30 -3.88
CA LYS A 29 -14.83 -2.81 -4.37
C LYS A 29 -14.82 -1.30 -4.67
N ILE A 30 -14.22 -0.48 -3.81
CA ILE A 30 -14.15 0.98 -4.01
C ILE A 30 -13.26 1.32 -5.21
N LEU A 31 -12.12 0.64 -5.35
CA LEU A 31 -11.17 0.85 -6.45
C LEU A 31 -11.59 0.15 -7.75
N ASN A 32 -12.71 -0.57 -7.76
CA ASN A 32 -13.18 -1.38 -8.89
C ASN A 32 -12.11 -2.35 -9.45
N VAL A 33 -11.40 -3.02 -8.54
CA VAL A 33 -10.39 -4.05 -8.86
C VAL A 33 -10.72 -5.35 -8.14
N ASN A 34 -10.09 -6.44 -8.53
CA ASN A 34 -10.20 -7.69 -7.77
C ASN A 34 -9.23 -7.69 -6.57
N ARG A 35 -9.51 -8.55 -5.57
CA ARG A 35 -8.64 -8.70 -4.39
C ARG A 35 -7.22 -9.15 -4.76
N GLY A 36 -7.08 -9.98 -5.80
CA GLY A 36 -5.81 -10.44 -6.33
C GLY A 36 -4.90 -9.30 -6.80
N THR A 37 -5.48 -8.25 -7.39
CA THR A 37 -4.76 -7.04 -7.80
C THR A 37 -4.14 -6.32 -6.61
N ILE A 38 -4.85 -6.25 -5.48
CA ILE A 38 -4.30 -5.67 -4.24
C ILE A 38 -3.14 -6.52 -3.71
N TYR A 39 -3.31 -7.84 -3.65
CA TYR A 39 -2.21 -8.74 -3.25
C TYR A 39 -1.02 -8.64 -4.19
N PHE A 40 -1.25 -8.48 -5.49
CA PHE A 40 -0.21 -8.27 -6.49
C PHE A 40 0.53 -6.93 -6.27
N TRP A 41 -0.16 -5.87 -5.85
CA TRP A 41 0.52 -4.61 -5.51
C TRP A 41 1.46 -4.76 -4.31
N PHE A 42 1.15 -5.66 -3.36
CA PHE A 42 2.05 -5.93 -2.24
C PHE A 42 3.39 -6.53 -2.66
N THR A 43 3.47 -7.15 -3.84
CA THR A 43 4.71 -7.74 -4.37
C THR A 43 5.51 -6.79 -5.26
N LYS A 44 5.07 -5.53 -5.40
CA LYS A 44 5.74 -4.53 -6.25
C LYS A 44 6.72 -3.66 -5.45
N PRO A 45 8.05 -3.82 -5.64
CA PRO A 45 9.02 -2.97 -4.97
C PRO A 45 8.91 -1.51 -5.41
N ASP A 46 8.55 -1.29 -6.66
CA ASP A 46 8.44 -0.03 -7.36
C ASP A 46 6.99 0.43 -7.59
N LEU A 47 6.06 0.01 -6.72
CA LEU A 47 4.65 0.43 -6.83
C LEU A 47 4.56 1.96 -6.98
N PRO A 48 3.96 2.49 -8.06
CA PRO A 48 3.97 3.92 -8.35
C PRO A 48 3.39 4.75 -7.20
N LYS A 49 3.98 5.93 -6.96
CA LYS A 49 3.54 6.85 -5.90
C LYS A 49 2.11 7.33 -6.12
N GLU A 50 1.70 7.47 -7.37
CA GLU A 50 0.34 7.84 -7.77
C GLU A 50 -0.66 6.79 -7.27
N LYS A 51 -0.32 5.51 -7.41
CA LYS A 51 -1.15 4.40 -6.92
C LYS A 51 -1.21 4.36 -5.39
N LEU A 52 -0.08 4.60 -4.72
CA LEU A 52 -0.05 4.73 -3.25
C LEU A 52 -0.91 5.88 -2.75
N ASN A 53 -0.87 7.04 -3.42
CA ASN A 53 -1.68 8.21 -3.08
C ASN A 53 -3.18 7.95 -3.31
N GLU A 54 -3.55 7.30 -4.41
CA GLU A 54 -4.93 6.90 -4.69
C GLU A 54 -5.47 5.97 -3.59
N ILE A 55 -4.71 4.94 -3.23
CA ILE A 55 -5.08 4.01 -2.15
C ILE A 55 -5.17 4.77 -0.82
N GLY A 56 -4.17 5.60 -0.50
CA GLY A 56 -4.11 6.42 0.69
C GLY A 56 -5.33 7.33 0.85
N TYR A 57 -5.78 7.96 -0.24
CA TYR A 57 -7.00 8.76 -0.22
C TYR A 57 -8.23 7.92 0.16
N VAL A 58 -8.37 6.71 -0.40
CA VAL A 58 -9.52 5.84 -0.12
C VAL A 58 -9.51 5.30 1.31
N ILE A 59 -8.34 5.02 1.88
CA ILE A 59 -8.20 4.49 3.24
C ILE A 59 -7.97 5.58 4.29
N ASN A 60 -7.99 6.86 3.90
CA ASN A 60 -7.68 8.01 4.75
C ASN A 60 -6.31 7.89 5.45
N TYR A 61 -5.27 7.54 4.69
CA TYR A 61 -3.90 7.37 5.16
C TYR A 61 -2.91 8.17 4.31
N ASP A 62 -2.03 8.95 4.96
CA ASP A 62 -0.95 9.66 4.29
C ASP A 62 0.32 8.80 4.25
N PHE A 63 0.69 8.35 3.05
CA PHE A 63 1.89 7.58 2.81
C PHE A 63 3.18 8.42 2.77
N LYS A 64 3.10 9.74 2.60
CA LYS A 64 4.29 10.62 2.43
C LYS A 64 5.34 10.47 3.54
N PRO A 65 4.99 10.34 4.84
CA PRO A 65 5.98 10.21 5.91
C PRO A 65 6.81 8.93 5.83
N LEU A 66 6.28 7.87 5.20
CA LEU A 66 6.95 6.56 5.09
C LEU A 66 8.01 6.52 3.99
N PHE A 67 7.91 7.42 3.02
CA PHE A 67 8.79 7.45 1.84
C PHE A 67 9.81 8.59 1.89
N LYS A 68 10.25 9.00 3.10
CA LYS A 68 11.26 10.06 3.23
C LYS A 68 12.52 9.68 2.45
N ARG A 69 12.90 10.57 1.53
CA ARG A 69 14.10 10.52 0.70
C ARG A 69 15.31 10.20 1.58
N ALA A 70 16.12 9.21 1.14
CA ALA A 70 17.55 9.29 1.36
C ALA A 70 17.99 10.67 0.84
N ALA A 71 18.48 11.52 1.75
CA ALA A 71 19.19 12.74 1.40
C ALA A 71 20.51 12.39 0.70
#